data_AF-A0A0N1BTI1-F1
#
_entry.id   AF-A0A0N1BTI1-F1
#
_cell.length_a   1.000
_cell.length_b   1.000
_cell.length_c   1.000
_cell.angle_alpha   90.00
_cell.angle_beta   90.00
_cell.angle_gamma   90.00
#
_symmetry.space_group_name_H-M   'P 1'
#
loop_
_entity.id
_entity.type
_entity.pdbx_description
1 polymer ?
#
loop_
_entity_poly.entity_id
_entity_poly.type
_entity_poly.pdbx_seq_one_letter_code
_entity_poly.pdbx_strand_id
1 'polypeptide(L)'
;MTKPMWDLETPRGRILPAALAGLLPVIAGLAAAAFVFIGPMLNALERDQRVLSASAEIRSTSRALQRDILLMIFDADSREKTGGRLDARVPQFRAMAVELEQALSPVDLEKATRLRVTHEALADGFAAVIASVRSGASTADSWAVQQERVLANEIPAARSNDPVVAEYQARVAATTGDLRAMFWMVAAMSLILFGLGIATATVVLRR
;
A
#
# COMPACT_ATOMS: atom_id res chain seq x y z
N MET A 1 -27.17 31.88 47.89
CA MET A 1 -25.92 31.33 47.32
C MET A 1 -26.20 29.91 46.84
N THR A 2 -26.34 29.72 45.53
CA THR A 2 -26.51 28.40 44.92
C THR A 2 -25.18 27.66 44.94
N LYS A 3 -25.08 26.57 45.71
CA LYS A 3 -23.90 25.70 45.75
C LYS A 3 -23.59 25.19 44.32
N PRO A 4 -22.30 25.12 43.92
CA PRO A 4 -21.91 24.68 42.59
C PRO A 4 -22.33 23.23 42.32
N MET A 5 -22.71 22.93 41.08
CA MET A 5 -23.20 21.61 40.64
C MET A 5 -22.20 20.45 40.88
N TRP A 6 -20.94 20.77 41.16
CA TRP A 6 -19.84 19.86 41.40
C TRP A 6 -19.58 19.59 42.89
N ASP A 7 -20.43 20.11 43.79
CA ASP A 7 -20.30 19.92 45.24
C ASP A 7 -20.62 18.47 45.64
N LEU A 8 -19.55 17.70 45.92
CA LEU A 8 -19.54 16.26 46.24
C LEU A 8 -20.38 15.91 47.48
N GLU A 9 -20.78 16.90 48.28
CA GLU A 9 -21.66 16.72 49.45
C GLU A 9 -23.11 16.45 49.05
N THR A 10 -23.54 16.85 47.85
CA THR A 10 -24.91 16.60 47.37
C THR A 10 -24.97 15.35 46.48
N PRO A 11 -26.07 14.57 46.50
CA PRO A 11 -26.23 13.40 45.64
C PRO A 11 -26.09 13.72 44.15
N ARG A 12 -26.36 14.98 43.74
CA ARG A 12 -26.14 15.46 42.37
C ARG A 12 -24.68 15.74 42.02
N GLY A 13 -23.86 16.21 42.96
CA GLY A 13 -22.42 16.44 42.74
C GLY A 13 -21.59 15.15 42.63
N ARG A 14 -22.12 14.01 43.11
CA ARG A 14 -21.50 12.68 43.00
C ARG A 14 -21.79 11.96 41.66
N ILE A 15 -22.68 12.50 40.82
CA ILE A 15 -23.04 11.89 39.53
C ILE A 15 -21.87 11.93 38.56
N LEU A 16 -21.19 13.09 38.46
CA LEU A 16 -20.11 13.27 37.49
C LEU A 16 -18.92 12.34 37.78
N PRO A 17 -18.41 12.25 39.03
CA PRO A 17 -17.33 11.33 39.38
C PRO A 17 -17.73 9.86 39.24
N ALA A 18 -18.95 9.47 39.61
CA ALA A 18 -19.42 8.09 39.49
C ALA A 18 -19.62 7.66 38.03
N ALA A 19 -20.17 8.55 37.19
CA ALA A 19 -20.27 8.33 35.75
C ALA A 19 -18.89 8.23 35.09
N LEU A 20 -17.95 9.12 35.46
CA LEU A 20 -16.56 9.08 34.98
C LEU A 20 -15.82 7.82 35.44
N ALA A 21 -16.01 7.37 36.68
CA ALA A 21 -15.40 6.16 37.22
C ALA A 21 -15.92 4.88 36.53
N GLY A 22 -17.16 4.88 36.05
CA GLY A 22 -17.71 3.79 35.22
C GLY A 22 -17.29 3.86 33.75
N LEU A 23 -17.11 5.07 33.20
CA LEU A 23 -16.74 5.27 31.78
C LEU A 23 -15.26 5.08 31.49
N LEU A 24 -14.37 5.48 32.41
CA LEU A 24 -12.92 5.42 32.21
C LEU A 24 -12.38 3.98 31.98
N PRO A 25 -12.77 2.95 32.75
CA PRO A 25 -12.32 1.58 32.53
C PRO A 25 -12.81 1.02 31.18
N VAL A 26 -14.01 1.45 30.77
CA VAL A 26 -14.62 1.05 29.50
C VAL A 26 -13.89 1.69 28.32
N ILE A 27 -13.59 2.98 28.39
CA ILE A 27 -12.78 3.67 27.37
C ILE A 27 -11.38 3.07 27.33
N ALA A 28 -10.76 2.81 28.47
CA ALA A 28 -9.43 2.20 28.54
C ALA A 28 -9.43 0.77 27.94
N GLY A 29 -10.45 -0.04 28.22
CA GLY A 29 -10.62 -1.36 27.63
C GLY A 29 -10.85 -1.33 26.12
N LEU A 30 -11.67 -0.39 25.63
CA LEU A 30 -11.89 -0.18 24.20
C LEU A 30 -10.62 0.32 23.49
N ALA A 31 -9.85 1.22 24.11
CA ALA A 31 -8.59 1.70 23.58
C ALA A 31 -7.52 0.60 23.53
N ALA A 32 -7.44 -0.23 24.58
CA ALA A 32 -6.52 -1.38 24.62
C ALA A 32 -6.90 -2.43 23.55
N ALA A 33 -8.19 -2.76 23.40
CA ALA A 33 -8.66 -3.65 22.36
C ALA A 33 -8.39 -3.07 20.96
N ALA A 34 -8.65 -1.78 20.75
CA ALA A 34 -8.32 -1.11 19.50
C ALA A 34 -6.82 -1.20 19.20
N PHE A 35 -5.95 -0.96 20.18
CA PHE A 35 -4.50 -1.04 19.97
C PHE A 35 -4.02 -2.46 19.62
N VAL A 36 -4.52 -3.48 20.32
CA VAL A 36 -4.12 -4.88 20.11
C VAL A 36 -4.56 -5.41 18.74
N PHE A 37 -5.74 -5.04 18.27
CA PHE A 37 -6.30 -5.59 17.03
C PHE A 37 -6.11 -4.68 15.81
N ILE A 38 -6.28 -3.36 15.95
CA ILE A 38 -6.22 -2.41 14.82
C ILE A 38 -4.77 -2.09 14.45
N GLY A 39 -3.86 -1.97 15.43
CA GLY A 39 -2.46 -1.63 15.17
C GLY A 39 -1.77 -2.58 14.18
N PRO A 40 -1.80 -3.91 14.43
CA PRO A 40 -1.24 -4.89 13.49
C PRO A 40 -1.91 -4.86 12.10
N MET A 41 -3.24 -4.65 12.03
CA MET A 41 -3.97 -4.55 10.77
C MET A 41 -3.57 -3.31 9.95
N LEU A 42 -3.36 -2.16 10.60
CA LEU A 42 -2.90 -0.95 9.92
C LEU A 42 -1.47 -1.13 9.38
N ASN A 43 -0.58 -1.76 10.16
CA ASN A 43 0.77 -2.07 9.71
C ASN A 43 0.77 -3.06 8.53
N ALA A 44 -0.13 -4.06 8.55
CA ALA A 44 -0.31 -4.98 7.44
C ALA A 44 -0.86 -4.28 6.20
N LEU A 45 -1.87 -3.43 6.36
CA LEU A 45 -2.46 -2.64 5.28
C LEU A 45 -1.42 -1.72 4.62
N GLU A 46 -0.63 -1.00 5.42
CA GLU A 46 0.41 -0.12 4.92
C GLU A 46 1.46 -0.90 4.12
N ARG A 47 1.89 -2.06 4.63
CA ARG A 47 2.81 -2.94 3.90
C ARG A 47 2.21 -3.42 2.59
N ASP A 48 0.98 -3.91 2.62
CA ASP A 48 0.31 -4.46 1.43
C ASP A 48 0.07 -3.38 0.37
N GLN A 49 -0.24 -2.15 0.80
CA GLN A 49 -0.35 -0.98 -0.10
C GLN A 49 0.99 -0.59 -0.71
N ARG A 50 2.10 -0.65 0.04
CA ARG A 50 3.44 -0.40 -0.50
C ARG A 50 3.82 -1.42 -1.57
N VAL A 51 3.58 -2.71 -1.32
CA VAL A 51 3.82 -3.75 -2.33
C VAL A 51 2.93 -3.55 -3.55
N LEU A 52 1.63 -3.30 -3.35
CA LEU A 52 0.67 -3.09 -4.44
C LEU A 52 1.04 -1.88 -5.31
N SER A 53 1.39 -0.76 -4.69
CA SER A 53 1.77 0.46 -5.40
C SER A 53 3.07 0.26 -6.19
N ALA A 54 4.12 -0.31 -5.58
CA ALA A 54 5.37 -0.61 -6.26
C ALA A 54 5.16 -1.58 -7.45
N SER A 55 4.39 -2.66 -7.25
CA SER A 55 4.07 -3.62 -8.31
C SER A 55 3.22 -3.02 -9.44
N ALA A 56 2.30 -2.11 -9.13
CA ALA A 56 1.51 -1.43 -10.16
C ALA A 56 2.35 -0.41 -10.94
N GLU A 57 3.21 0.33 -10.23
CA GLU A 57 4.08 1.34 -10.81
C GLU A 57 5.10 0.70 -11.75
N ILE A 58 5.80 -0.35 -11.31
CA ILE A 58 6.77 -1.05 -12.16
C ILE A 58 6.13 -1.63 -13.43
N ARG A 59 4.89 -2.15 -13.33
CA ARG A 59 4.11 -2.63 -14.49
C ARG A 59 3.80 -1.49 -15.46
N SER A 60 3.37 -0.34 -14.94
CA SER A 60 3.03 0.83 -15.76
C SER A 60 4.26 1.41 -16.46
N THR A 61 5.40 1.50 -15.75
CA THR A 61 6.67 2.00 -16.27
C THR A 61 7.25 1.07 -17.31
N SER A 62 7.17 -0.26 -17.11
CA SER A 62 7.58 -1.26 -18.10
C SER A 62 6.89 -1.04 -19.45
N ARG A 63 5.56 -0.87 -19.46
CA ARG A 63 4.78 -0.59 -20.68
C ARG A 63 5.16 0.75 -21.33
N ALA A 64 5.39 1.78 -20.51
CA ALA A 64 5.84 3.07 -21.01
C ALA A 64 7.22 2.98 -21.68
N LEU A 65 8.15 2.24 -21.07
CA LEU A 65 9.49 1.98 -21.61
C LEU A 65 9.43 1.21 -22.92
N GLN A 66 8.60 0.17 -23.03
CA GLN A 66 8.41 -0.56 -24.29
C GLN A 66 7.96 0.37 -25.41
N ARG A 67 6.96 1.21 -25.15
CA ARG A 67 6.48 2.19 -26.13
C ARG A 67 7.61 3.14 -26.54
N ASP A 68 8.34 3.68 -25.57
CA ASP A 68 9.42 4.63 -25.83
C ASP A 68 10.57 3.93 -26.62
N ILE A 69 10.85 2.65 -26.36
CA ILE A 69 11.82 1.86 -27.14
C ILE A 69 11.36 1.65 -28.58
N LEU A 70 10.09 1.32 -28.79
CA LEU A 70 9.54 1.19 -30.15
C LEU A 70 9.63 2.52 -30.91
N LEU A 71 9.34 3.65 -30.25
CA LEU A 71 9.55 4.97 -30.83
C LEU A 71 11.02 5.20 -31.18
N MET A 72 11.95 4.85 -30.29
CA MET A 72 13.38 4.99 -30.57
C MET A 72 13.85 4.18 -31.79
N ILE A 73 13.31 2.98 -31.98
CA ILE A 73 13.64 2.11 -33.13
C ILE A 73 13.05 2.69 -34.43
N PHE A 74 11.73 2.96 -34.45
CA PHE A 74 10.99 3.19 -35.69
C PHE A 74 10.80 4.66 -36.07
N ASP A 75 10.89 5.58 -35.12
CA ASP A 75 10.68 7.02 -35.34
C ASP A 75 12.02 7.77 -35.25
N ALA A 76 12.62 8.02 -36.42
CA ALA A 76 13.90 8.70 -36.52
C ALA A 76 13.84 10.15 -36.01
N ASP A 77 12.71 10.83 -36.20
CA ASP A 77 12.57 12.26 -35.88
C ASP A 77 12.50 12.50 -34.36
N SER A 78 11.99 11.54 -33.60
CA SER A 78 11.91 11.64 -32.13
C SER A 78 13.02 10.90 -31.39
N ARG A 79 13.96 10.26 -32.11
CA ARG A 79 14.96 9.35 -31.56
C ARG A 79 15.85 9.97 -30.48
N GLU A 80 16.36 11.19 -30.69
CA GLU A 80 17.22 11.88 -29.72
C GLU A 80 16.46 12.19 -28.42
N LYS A 81 15.28 12.81 -28.55
CA LYS A 81 14.40 13.14 -27.41
C LYS A 81 13.98 11.89 -26.65
N THR A 82 13.62 10.83 -27.36
CA THR A 82 13.20 9.56 -26.76
C THR A 82 14.37 8.85 -26.10
N GLY A 83 15.56 8.85 -26.70
CA GLY A 83 16.79 8.35 -26.10
C GLY A 83 17.13 9.04 -24.79
N GLY A 84 17.02 10.38 -24.72
CA GLY A 84 17.23 11.13 -23.47
C GLY A 84 16.21 10.79 -22.38
N ARG A 85 14.94 10.57 -22.72
CA ARG A 85 13.94 10.07 -21.75
C ARG A 85 14.27 8.67 -21.26
N LEU A 86 14.71 7.79 -22.15
CA LEU A 86 15.06 6.41 -21.82
C LEU A 86 16.29 6.35 -20.91
N ASP A 87 17.29 7.22 -21.11
CA ASP A 87 18.46 7.31 -20.23
C ASP A 87 18.09 7.64 -18.78
N ALA A 88 17.04 8.46 -18.58
CA ALA A 88 16.53 8.76 -17.25
C ALA A 88 15.64 7.64 -16.69
N ARG A 89 14.77 7.05 -17.53
CA ARG A 89 13.73 6.11 -17.08
C ARG A 89 14.25 4.70 -16.84
N VAL A 90 15.24 4.21 -17.57
CA VAL A 90 15.77 2.86 -17.38
C VAL A 90 16.42 2.68 -16.00
N PRO A 91 17.28 3.61 -15.51
CA PRO A 91 17.78 3.56 -14.13
C PRO A 91 16.66 3.65 -13.09
N GLN A 92 15.66 4.51 -13.30
CA GLN A 92 14.49 4.61 -12.41
C GLN A 92 13.73 3.28 -12.33
N PHE A 93 13.55 2.60 -13.46
CA PHE A 93 12.90 1.28 -13.50
C PHE A 93 13.67 0.22 -12.72
N ARG A 94 15.01 0.25 -12.73
CA ARG A 94 15.83 -0.61 -11.86
C ARG A 94 15.63 -0.27 -10.39
N ALA A 95 15.59 1.00 -10.04
CA ALA A 95 15.32 1.42 -8.66
C ALA A 95 13.95 0.93 -8.18
N MET A 96 12.91 1.01 -9.01
CA MET A 96 11.58 0.45 -8.70
C MET A 96 11.64 -1.07 -8.45
N ALA A 97 12.47 -1.81 -9.19
CA ALA A 97 12.65 -3.24 -8.96
C ALA A 97 13.27 -3.54 -7.59
N VAL A 98 14.22 -2.72 -7.15
CA VAL A 98 14.83 -2.81 -5.81
C VAL A 98 13.83 -2.42 -4.72
N GLU A 99 13.03 -1.36 -4.93
CA GLU A 99 11.99 -0.96 -3.98
C GLU A 99 10.92 -2.04 -3.81
N LEU A 100 10.49 -2.68 -4.90
CA LEU A 100 9.57 -3.80 -4.86
C LEU A 100 10.16 -4.99 -4.09
N GLU A 101 11.44 -5.30 -4.30
CA GLU A 101 12.14 -6.34 -3.52
C GLU A 101 12.14 -6.00 -2.04
N GLN A 102 12.50 -4.78 -1.65
CA GLN A 102 12.52 -4.34 -0.26
C GLN A 102 11.15 -4.40 0.39
N ALA A 103 10.10 -4.03 -0.33
CA ALA A 103 8.72 -4.10 0.17
C ALA A 103 8.25 -5.54 0.39
N LEU A 104 8.65 -6.46 -0.49
CA LEU A 104 8.19 -7.86 -0.47
C LEU A 104 9.06 -8.79 0.38
N SER A 105 10.35 -8.49 0.55
CA SER A 105 11.33 -9.33 1.26
C SER A 105 10.93 -9.73 2.68
N PRO A 106 10.28 -8.88 3.50
CA PRO A 106 9.84 -9.26 4.84
C PRO A 106 8.76 -10.36 4.84
N VAL A 107 8.11 -10.61 3.71
CA VAL A 107 7.02 -11.58 3.56
C VAL A 107 7.48 -12.80 2.77
N ASP A 108 8.16 -12.57 1.65
CA ASP A 108 8.60 -13.61 0.72
C ASP A 108 9.87 -13.17 -0.01
N LEU A 109 11.02 -13.46 0.60
CA LEU A 109 12.34 -13.10 0.07
C LEU A 109 12.64 -13.75 -1.28
N GLU A 110 12.20 -15.00 -1.48
CA GLU A 110 12.47 -15.73 -2.72
C GLU A 110 11.71 -15.10 -3.89
N LYS A 111 10.41 -14.82 -3.68
CA LYS A 111 9.57 -14.13 -4.67
C LYS A 111 10.08 -12.72 -4.95
N ALA A 112 10.49 -11.99 -3.90
CA ALA A 112 11.07 -10.66 -4.01
C ALA A 112 12.33 -10.66 -4.89
N THR A 113 13.28 -11.54 -4.59
CA THR A 113 14.54 -11.68 -5.34
C THR A 113 14.27 -12.04 -6.80
N ARG A 114 13.36 -12.99 -7.04
CA ARG A 114 12.99 -13.43 -8.39
C ARG A 114 12.36 -12.29 -9.21
N LEU A 115 11.48 -11.49 -8.60
CA LEU A 115 10.89 -10.33 -9.25
C LEU A 115 11.95 -9.30 -9.61
N ARG A 116 12.87 -8.98 -8.69
CA ARG A 116 13.96 -8.03 -8.97
C ARG A 116 14.79 -8.49 -10.16
N VAL A 117 15.30 -9.72 -10.12
CA VAL A 117 16.15 -10.28 -11.18
C VAL A 117 15.44 -10.24 -12.54
N THR A 118 14.14 -10.56 -12.56
CA THR A 118 13.35 -10.54 -13.82
C THR A 118 13.20 -9.13 -14.38
N HIS A 119 12.95 -8.13 -13.54
CA HIS A 119 12.82 -6.74 -13.99
C HIS A 119 14.18 -6.12 -14.33
N GLU A 120 15.26 -6.49 -13.66
CA GLU A 120 16.62 -6.11 -14.02
C GLU A 120 17.01 -6.65 -15.41
N ALA A 121 16.71 -7.91 -15.70
CA ALA A 121 16.93 -8.49 -17.03
C ALA A 121 16.14 -7.76 -18.12
N LEU A 122 14.91 -7.34 -17.81
CA LEU A 122 14.12 -6.50 -18.72
C LEU A 122 14.75 -5.10 -18.92
N ALA A 123 15.27 -4.50 -17.85
CA ALA A 123 16.00 -3.23 -17.92
C ALA A 123 17.30 -3.34 -18.73
N ASP A 124 18.02 -4.46 -18.62
CA ASP A 124 19.17 -4.78 -19.46
C ASP A 124 18.77 -4.89 -20.93
N GLY A 125 17.61 -5.51 -21.21
CA GLY A 125 17.08 -5.57 -22.56
C GLY A 125 16.78 -4.19 -23.16
N PHE A 126 16.15 -3.29 -22.40
CA PHE A 126 15.94 -1.92 -22.84
C PHE A 126 17.26 -1.19 -23.12
N ALA A 127 18.25 -1.35 -22.23
CA ALA A 127 19.58 -0.76 -22.41
C ALA A 127 20.30 -1.30 -23.66
N ALA A 128 20.18 -2.59 -23.94
CA ALA A 128 20.76 -3.22 -25.13
C ALA A 128 20.17 -2.65 -26.43
N VAL A 129 18.86 -2.41 -26.47
CA VAL A 129 18.21 -1.80 -27.63
C VAL A 129 18.63 -0.34 -27.80
N ILE A 130 18.69 0.43 -26.71
CA ILE A 130 19.20 1.83 -26.74
C ILE A 130 20.61 1.85 -27.32
N ALA A 131 21.49 0.95 -26.86
CA ALA A 131 22.86 0.84 -27.36
C ALA A 131 22.90 0.46 -28.85
N SER A 132 22.07 -0.49 -29.29
CA SER A 132 21.96 -0.90 -30.69
C SER A 132 21.55 0.26 -31.60
N VAL A 133 20.53 1.02 -31.22
CA VAL A 133 20.09 2.18 -32.02
C VAL A 133 21.18 3.26 -32.06
N ARG A 134 21.88 3.50 -30.94
CA ARG A 134 22.94 4.52 -30.86
C ARG A 134 24.22 4.15 -31.59
N SER A 135 24.51 2.86 -31.76
CA SER A 135 25.65 2.42 -32.58
C SER A 135 25.41 2.59 -34.09
N GLY A 136 24.22 3.03 -34.49
CA GLY A 136 23.85 3.19 -35.90
C GLY A 136 23.40 1.89 -36.55
N ALA A 137 23.00 0.88 -35.76
CA ALA A 137 22.44 -0.35 -36.29
C ALA A 137 21.16 -0.06 -37.09
N SER A 138 20.84 -0.95 -38.05
CA SER A 138 19.63 -0.80 -38.84
C SER A 138 18.39 -1.01 -37.96
N THR A 139 17.24 -0.48 -38.39
CA THR A 139 15.95 -0.73 -37.71
C THR A 139 15.67 -2.23 -37.55
N ALA A 140 16.05 -3.05 -38.54
CA ALA A 140 15.87 -4.50 -38.48
C ALA A 140 16.75 -5.15 -37.39
N ASP A 141 18.00 -4.71 -37.25
CA ASP A 141 18.92 -5.22 -36.23
C ASP A 141 18.47 -4.81 -34.83
N SER A 142 18.12 -3.53 -34.63
CA SER A 142 17.61 -3.06 -33.33
C SER A 142 16.27 -3.71 -32.97
N TRP A 143 15.42 -4.01 -33.95
CA TRP A 143 14.20 -4.77 -33.75
C TRP A 143 14.49 -6.23 -33.36
N ALA A 144 15.51 -6.87 -33.94
CA ALA A 144 15.92 -8.21 -33.53
C ALA A 144 16.40 -8.22 -32.06
N VAL A 145 17.19 -7.22 -31.64
CA VAL A 145 17.60 -7.06 -30.24
C VAL A 145 16.38 -6.87 -29.32
N GLN A 146 15.39 -6.08 -29.74
CA GLN A 146 14.14 -5.89 -29.00
C GLN A 146 13.39 -7.21 -28.81
N GLN A 147 13.29 -8.05 -29.84
CA GLN A 147 12.64 -9.35 -29.74
C GLN A 147 13.41 -10.30 -28.79
N GLU A 148 14.73 -10.39 -28.95
CA GLU A 148 15.56 -11.31 -28.17
C GLU A 148 15.68 -10.91 -26.70
N ARG A 149 15.75 -9.60 -26.41
CA ARG A 149 16.12 -9.11 -25.08
C ARG A 149 14.98 -8.48 -24.30
N VAL A 150 14.02 -7.84 -24.96
CA VAL A 150 12.90 -7.19 -24.26
C VAL A 150 11.68 -8.07 -24.27
N LEU A 151 11.21 -8.53 -25.44
CA LEU A 151 10.00 -9.38 -25.50
C LEU A 151 10.21 -10.72 -24.78
N ALA A 152 11.41 -11.30 -24.86
CA ALA A 152 11.75 -12.51 -24.13
C ALA A 152 11.65 -12.36 -22.60
N ASN A 153 11.92 -11.16 -22.07
CA ASN A 153 11.91 -10.87 -20.63
C ASN A 153 10.61 -10.20 -20.15
N GLU A 154 9.84 -9.59 -21.05
CA GLU A 154 8.55 -8.97 -20.74
C GLU A 154 7.53 -10.01 -20.24
N ILE A 155 7.38 -11.13 -20.95
CA ILE A 155 6.38 -12.14 -20.60
C ILE A 155 6.67 -12.74 -19.21
N PRO A 156 7.92 -13.15 -18.89
CA PRO A 156 8.28 -13.54 -17.53
C PRO A 156 8.03 -12.45 -16.49
N ALA A 157 8.36 -11.19 -16.78
CA ALA A 157 8.12 -10.07 -15.86
C ALA A 157 6.63 -9.88 -15.57
N ALA A 158 5.78 -9.90 -16.60
CA ALA A 158 4.33 -9.81 -16.44
C ALA A 158 3.77 -11.01 -15.69
N ARG A 159 4.18 -12.23 -16.04
CA ARG A 159 3.70 -13.47 -15.39
C ARG A 159 4.10 -13.56 -13.92
N SER A 160 5.24 -12.98 -13.54
CA SER A 160 5.68 -12.93 -12.14
C SER A 160 5.00 -11.80 -11.36
N ASN A 161 4.82 -10.62 -11.96
CA ASN A 161 4.28 -9.44 -11.28
C ASN A 161 2.74 -9.36 -11.25
N ASP A 162 2.04 -9.78 -12.31
CA ASP A 162 0.56 -9.68 -12.37
C ASP A 162 -0.14 -10.46 -11.23
N PRO A 163 0.31 -11.66 -10.82
CA PRO A 163 -0.24 -12.34 -9.65
C PRO A 163 -0.01 -11.57 -8.35
N VAL A 164 1.12 -10.85 -8.20
CA VAL A 164 1.39 -10.02 -7.02
C VAL A 164 0.39 -8.89 -6.94
N VAL A 165 0.16 -8.17 -8.05
CA VAL A 165 -0.84 -7.09 -8.08
C VAL A 165 -2.22 -7.61 -7.68
N ALA A 166 -2.67 -8.74 -8.26
CA ALA A 166 -3.98 -9.31 -7.95
C ALA A 166 -4.08 -9.77 -6.48
N GLU A 167 -3.05 -10.44 -5.98
CA GLU A 167 -2.99 -10.93 -4.60
C GLU A 167 -3.05 -9.77 -3.60
N TYR A 168 -2.20 -8.76 -3.77
CA TYR A 168 -2.12 -7.64 -2.84
C TYR A 168 -3.32 -6.69 -2.97
N GLN A 169 -3.92 -6.57 -4.15
CA GLN A 169 -5.20 -5.87 -4.31
C GLN A 169 -6.31 -6.56 -3.50
N ALA A 170 -6.39 -7.89 -3.54
CA ALA A 170 -7.35 -8.64 -2.75
C ALA A 170 -7.09 -8.50 -1.24
N ARG A 171 -5.82 -8.56 -0.80
CA ARG A 171 -5.43 -8.36 0.61
C ARG A 171 -5.79 -6.97 1.11
N VAL A 172 -5.46 -5.91 0.36
CA VAL A 172 -5.82 -4.53 0.71
C VAL A 172 -7.34 -4.37 0.83
N ALA A 173 -8.10 -4.93 -0.11
CA ALA A 173 -9.55 -4.88 -0.06
C ALA A 173 -10.13 -5.62 1.17
N ALA A 174 -9.61 -6.81 1.47
CA ALA A 174 -10.02 -7.59 2.64
C ALA A 174 -9.70 -6.88 3.95
N THR A 175 -8.45 -6.45 4.15
CA THR A 175 -8.01 -5.75 5.37
C THR A 175 -8.77 -4.43 5.57
N THR A 176 -9.06 -3.70 4.49
CA THR A 176 -9.90 -2.48 4.57
C THR A 176 -11.34 -2.81 4.96
N GLY A 177 -11.89 -3.91 4.44
CA GLY A 177 -13.20 -4.42 4.81
C GLY A 177 -13.27 -4.80 6.29
N ASP A 178 -12.25 -5.49 6.80
CA ASP A 178 -12.15 -5.88 8.20
C ASP A 178 -12.02 -4.67 9.13
N LEU A 179 -11.16 -3.70 8.79
CA LEU A 179 -11.02 -2.46 9.54
C LEU A 179 -12.35 -1.69 9.61
N ARG A 180 -13.09 -1.64 8.50
CA ARG A 180 -14.43 -1.03 8.48
C ARG A 180 -15.40 -1.78 9.39
N ALA A 181 -15.41 -3.11 9.36
CA ALA A 181 -16.27 -3.92 10.22
C ALA A 181 -15.94 -3.71 11.71
N MET A 182 -14.64 -3.72 12.05
CA MET A 182 -14.17 -3.46 13.41
C MET A 182 -14.53 -2.06 13.90
N PHE A 183 -14.38 -1.03 13.05
CA PHE A 183 -14.81 0.33 13.39
C PHE A 183 -16.29 0.38 13.78
N TRP A 184 -17.16 -0.26 12.99
CA TRP A 184 -18.59 -0.33 13.30
C TRP A 184 -18.88 -1.13 14.57
N MET A 185 -18.15 -2.21 14.82
CA MET A 185 -18.29 -2.99 16.04
C MET A 185 -17.90 -2.18 17.29
N VAL A 186 -16.77 -1.47 17.24
CA VAL A 186 -16.31 -0.58 18.32
C VAL A 186 -17.30 0.57 18.54
N ALA A 187 -17.81 1.17 17.47
CA ALA A 187 -18.83 2.23 17.57
C ALA A 187 -20.13 1.71 18.21
N ALA A 188 -20.62 0.54 17.78
CA ALA A 188 -21.81 -0.08 18.34
C ALA A 188 -21.63 -0.44 19.82
N MET A 189 -20.50 -1.06 20.18
CA MET A 189 -20.18 -1.36 21.58
C MET A 189 -20.11 -0.09 22.43
N SER A 190 -19.47 0.96 21.93
CA SER A 190 -19.38 2.25 22.63
C SER A 190 -20.76 2.85 22.89
N LEU A 191 -21.67 2.80 21.91
CA LEU A 191 -23.05 3.27 22.08
C LEU A 191 -23.84 2.44 23.10
N ILE A 192 -23.70 1.10 23.08
CA ILE A 192 -24.35 0.21 24.05
C ILE A 192 -23.85 0.51 25.46
N LEU A 193 -22.54 0.62 25.63
CA LEU A 193 -21.90 0.89 26.91
C LEU A 193 -22.25 2.29 27.44
N PHE A 194 -22.32 3.29 26.57
CA PHE A 194 -22.80 4.62 26.92
C PHE A 194 -24.26 4.62 27.36
N GLY A 195 -25.14 3.91 26.63
CA GLY A 195 -26.54 3.73 27.00
C GLY A 195 -26.72 3.03 28.35
N LEU A 196 -25.95 1.97 28.61
CA LEU A 196 -25.92 1.28 29.91
C LEU A 196 -25.39 2.18 31.04
N GLY A 197 -24.36 2.99 30.78
CA GLY A 197 -23.84 3.98 31.72
C GLY A 197 -24.90 5.03 32.11
N ILE A 198 -25.66 5.54 31.15
CA ILE A 198 -26.79 6.45 31.42
C ILE A 198 -27.90 5.74 32.22
N ALA A 199 -28.26 4.52 31.84
CA ALA A 199 -29.32 3.76 32.52
C ALA A 199 -28.95 3.44 33.98
N THR A 200 -27.71 3.03 34.24
CA THR A 200 -27.22 2.78 35.60
C THR A 200 -27.14 4.07 36.43
N ALA A 201 -26.64 5.17 35.85
CA ALA A 201 -26.62 6.47 36.52
C ALA A 201 -28.04 6.96 36.91
N THR A 202 -29.02 6.79 36.02
CA THR A 202 -30.42 7.18 36.30
C THR A 202 -31.09 6.32 37.39
N VAL A 203 -30.76 5.03 37.50
CA VAL A 203 -31.23 4.17 38.60
C VAL A 203 -30.61 4.57 39.94
N VAL A 204 -29.29 4.84 39.97
CA VAL A 204 -28.61 5.31 41.18
C VAL A 204 -29.17 6.67 41.64
N LEU A 205 -29.52 7.55 40.69
CA LEU A 205 -30.10 8.86 40.98
C LEU A 205 -31.55 8.86 41.49
N ARG A 206 -32.26 7.75 41.29
CA ARG A 206 -33.64 7.58 41.78
C ARG A 206 -33.71 6.94 43.18
N ARG A 207 -32.59 6.44 43.71
CA ARG A 207 -32.45 5.94 45.09
C ARG A 207 -31.84 7.02 45.98
#